data_AF-A0A943IWG7-F1
#
_entry.id   AF-A0A943IWG7-F1
#
_cell.length_a   1.000
_cell.length_b   1.000
_cell.length_c   1.000
_cell.angle_alpha   90.00
_cell.angle_beta   90.00
_cell.angle_gamma   90.00
#
_symmetry.space_group_name_H-M   'P 1'
#
loop_
_entity.id
_entity.type
_entity.pdbx_description
1 polymer ?
#
loop_
_entity_poly.entity_id
_entity_poly.type
_entity_poly.pdbx_seq_one_letter_code
_entity_poly.pdbx_strand_id
1 'polypeptide(L)'
;MEILDYNVIKNNNFDRTKSYFSCYYKSIILFTDYDAKSYNFAVRYNDETKSNELYVILYNDDKVNNSIPVVRDANTGFKLYIPNRVIRLLDTRLRNTFVMSKDDFNINVKFVEERNSFCIIYHIDID
;
A
#
# COMPACT_ATOMS: atom_id res chain seq x y z
N MET A 1 28.35 3.62 -22.57
CA MET A 1 28.04 2.44 -23.39
C MET A 1 26.53 2.46 -23.61
N GLU A 2 26.09 2.86 -24.80
CA GLU A 2 24.67 2.86 -25.15
C GLU A 2 24.30 1.52 -25.78
N ILE A 3 23.17 0.98 -25.35
CA ILE A 3 22.65 -0.31 -25.80
C ILE A 3 21.73 -0.03 -27.00
N LEU A 4 22.27 -0.12 -28.22
CA LEU A 4 21.62 0.33 -29.46
C LEU A 4 20.66 -0.69 -30.11
N ASP A 5 20.65 -1.95 -29.65
CA ASP A 5 19.92 -3.04 -30.34
C ASP A 5 18.70 -3.56 -29.58
N TYR A 6 18.24 -2.86 -28.54
CA TYR A 6 17.12 -3.32 -27.72
C TYR A 6 15.96 -2.33 -27.80
N ASN A 7 14.79 -2.84 -28.16
CA ASN A 7 13.54 -2.14 -27.95
C ASN A 7 13.32 -2.02 -26.44
N VAL A 8 13.56 -0.83 -25.89
CA VAL A 8 13.19 -0.50 -24.52
C VAL A 8 11.66 -0.57 -24.43
N ILE A 9 11.14 -1.67 -23.93
CA ILE A 9 9.74 -1.77 -23.51
C ILE A 9 9.59 -0.73 -22.40
N LYS A 10 8.68 0.24 -22.57
CA LYS A 10 8.41 1.29 -21.57
C LYS A 10 8.30 0.64 -20.20
N ASN A 11 9.31 0.87 -19.36
CA ASN A 11 9.21 0.54 -17.95
C ASN A 11 8.05 1.38 -17.45
N ASN A 12 7.04 0.76 -16.81
CA ASN A 12 5.93 1.51 -16.25
C ASN A 12 6.51 2.70 -15.47
N ASN A 13 6.04 3.91 -15.78
CA ASN A 13 6.48 5.16 -15.15
C ASN A 13 5.94 5.22 -13.70
N PHE A 14 6.25 4.20 -12.89
CA PHE A 14 5.98 4.22 -11.47
C PHE A 14 6.98 5.17 -10.84
N ASP A 15 6.43 6.20 -10.22
CA ASP A 15 7.18 7.05 -9.34
C ASP A 15 7.59 6.19 -8.14
N ARG A 16 8.83 5.71 -8.13
CA ARG A 16 9.36 4.86 -7.06
C ARG A 16 9.49 5.59 -5.72
N THR A 17 9.25 6.91 -5.70
CA THR A 17 9.10 7.66 -4.45
C THR A 17 7.69 7.54 -3.88
N LYS A 18 6.76 6.95 -4.64
CA LYS A 18 5.36 6.73 -4.26
C LYS A 18 5.05 5.25 -4.20
N SER A 19 4.11 4.92 -3.32
CA SER A 19 3.52 3.59 -3.27
C SER A 19 2.61 3.37 -4.47
N TYR A 20 2.33 2.12 -4.81
CA TYR A 20 1.40 1.79 -5.89
C TYR A 20 0.53 0.60 -5.54
N PHE A 21 -0.65 0.54 -6.13
CA PHE A 21 -1.45 -0.67 -6.14
C PHE A 21 -1.01 -1.57 -7.30
N SER A 22 -0.71 -2.83 -6.98
CA SER A 22 -0.47 -3.86 -8.00
C SER A 22 -1.73 -4.69 -8.23
N CYS A 23 -2.28 -4.62 -9.44
CA CYS A 23 -3.42 -5.41 -9.87
C CYS A 23 -3.06 -6.91 -9.95
N TYR A 24 -1.81 -7.22 -10.33
CA TYR A 24 -1.30 -8.58 -10.41
C TYR A 24 -1.27 -9.27 -9.04
N TYR A 25 -0.72 -8.59 -8.03
CA TYR A 25 -0.65 -9.13 -6.66
C TYR A 25 -1.90 -8.85 -5.82
N LYS A 26 -2.84 -8.02 -6.32
CA LYS A 26 -3.97 -7.48 -5.55
C LYS A 26 -3.51 -6.91 -4.20
N SER A 27 -2.42 -6.18 -4.24
CA SER A 27 -1.69 -5.72 -3.05
C SER A 27 -1.25 -4.27 -3.23
N ILE A 28 -1.12 -3.55 -2.12
CA ILE A 28 -0.40 -2.28 -2.11
C ILE A 28 1.09 -2.57 -1.96
N ILE A 29 1.91 -1.99 -2.82
CA ILE A 29 3.36 -1.97 -2.69
C ILE A 29 3.73 -0.65 -2.01
N LEU A 30 4.09 -0.74 -0.73
CA LEU A 30 4.46 0.40 0.11
C LEU A 30 5.98 0.55 0.17
N PHE A 31 6.49 1.69 -0.25
CA PHE A 31 7.90 2.05 -0.05
C PHE A 31 8.06 2.83 1.25
N THR A 32 8.88 2.29 2.14
CA THR A 32 9.25 2.90 3.42
C THR A 32 10.61 2.33 3.86
N ASP A 33 11.35 3.14 4.61
CA ASP A 33 12.59 2.77 5.28
C ASP A 33 12.36 2.12 6.66
N TYR A 34 11.11 2.09 7.14
CA TYR A 34 10.76 1.45 8.41
C TYR A 34 10.99 -0.07 8.35
N ASP A 35 11.68 -0.62 9.36
CA ASP A 35 11.95 -2.06 9.47
C ASP A 35 10.73 -2.83 10.00
N ALA A 36 9.68 -2.89 9.18
CA ALA A 36 8.46 -3.61 9.50
C ALA A 36 8.64 -5.14 9.41
N LYS A 37 8.07 -5.85 10.38
CA LYS A 37 7.94 -7.31 10.37
C LYS A 37 6.51 -7.77 10.11
N SER A 38 5.52 -7.00 10.52
CA SER A 38 4.11 -7.30 10.31
C SER A 38 3.28 -6.04 10.08
N TYR A 39 2.04 -6.19 9.63
CA TYR A 39 1.14 -5.07 9.39
C TYR A 39 -0.33 -5.39 9.66
N ASN A 40 -1.14 -4.35 9.85
CA ASN A 40 -2.59 -4.39 9.83
C ASN A 40 -3.15 -3.24 8.99
N PHE A 41 -4.28 -3.48 8.34
CA PHE A 41 -5.13 -2.40 7.86
C PHE A 41 -6.07 -1.94 8.98
N ALA A 42 -6.25 -0.63 9.09
CA ALA A 42 -7.17 0.00 10.02
C ALA A 42 -8.07 0.99 9.29
N VAL A 43 -9.28 1.19 9.82
CA VAL A 43 -10.23 2.17 9.30
C VAL A 43 -10.61 3.10 10.43
N ARG A 44 -10.59 4.41 10.17
CA ARG A 44 -11.01 5.43 11.13
C ARG A 44 -12.00 6.38 10.46
N TYR A 45 -13.11 6.66 11.13
CA TYR A 45 -14.04 7.68 10.67
C TYR A 45 -13.44 9.07 10.89
N ASN A 46 -13.43 9.89 9.83
CA ASN A 46 -13.06 11.30 9.88
C ASN A 46 -14.34 12.14 9.91
N ASP A 47 -14.51 12.92 10.98
CA ASP A 47 -15.67 13.77 11.20
C ASP A 47 -15.73 14.99 10.26
N GLU A 48 -14.60 15.45 9.74
CA GLU A 48 -14.54 16.61 8.83
C GLU A 48 -14.96 16.20 7.41
N THR A 49 -14.38 15.12 6.90
CA THR A 49 -14.70 14.59 5.57
C THR A 49 -15.94 13.69 5.56
N LYS A 50 -16.52 13.41 6.75
CA LYS A 50 -17.68 12.53 6.97
C LYS A 50 -17.50 11.14 6.37
N SER A 51 -16.30 10.59 6.46
CA SER A 51 -15.93 9.39 5.70
C SER A 51 -14.95 8.48 6.45
N ASN A 52 -14.98 7.18 6.15
CA ASN A 52 -14.11 6.16 6.76
C ASN A 52 -12.75 6.03 6.07
N GLU A 53 -11.69 6.64 6.57
CA GLU A 53 -10.37 6.63 5.95
C GLU A 53 -9.60 5.34 6.20
N LEU A 54 -8.77 4.93 5.23
CA LEU A 54 -7.96 3.73 5.29
C LEU A 54 -6.54 4.05 5.77
N TYR A 55 -6.06 3.24 6.70
CA TYR A 55 -4.72 3.32 7.25
C TYR A 55 -4.03 1.96 7.18
N VAL A 56 -2.71 1.98 7.09
CA VAL A 56 -1.87 0.82 7.37
C VAL A 56 -1.02 1.10 8.60
N ILE A 57 -0.96 0.12 9.49
CA ILE A 57 -0.10 0.11 10.65
C ILE A 57 0.99 -0.91 10.38
N LEU A 58 2.25 -0.49 10.39
CA LEU A 58 3.40 -1.38 10.29
C LEU A 58 4.02 -1.53 11.67
N TYR A 59 4.32 -2.77 12.07
CA TYR A 59 4.94 -3.09 13.35
C TYR A 59 6.35 -3.61 13.13
N ASN A 60 7.27 -3.28 14.04
CA ASN A 60 8.62 -3.86 14.05
C ASN A 60 8.70 -5.24 14.75
N ASP A 61 7.54 -5.81 15.09
CA ASP A 61 7.38 -7.11 15.74
C ASP A 61 6.49 -8.02 14.87
N ASP A 62 6.84 -9.29 14.75
CA ASP A 62 6.09 -10.32 14.05
C ASP A 62 5.05 -11.03 14.94
N LYS A 63 5.06 -10.75 16.26
CA LYS A 63 4.17 -11.39 17.25
C LYS A 63 2.91 -10.58 17.60
N VAL A 64 2.60 -9.55 16.82
CA VAL A 64 1.38 -8.76 17.03
C VAL A 64 0.16 -9.61 16.66
N ASN A 65 -0.78 -9.75 17.60
CA ASN A 65 -1.95 -10.61 17.41
C ASN A 65 -2.80 -10.17 16.20
N ASN A 66 -3.15 -11.12 15.33
CA ASN A 66 -3.84 -10.90 14.05
C ASN A 66 -3.13 -9.98 13.06
N SER A 67 -1.83 -9.72 13.23
CA SER A 67 -1.02 -9.04 12.21
C SER A 67 -0.67 -9.99 11.07
N ILE A 68 -0.41 -9.41 9.90
CA ILE A 68 0.01 -10.15 8.71
C ILE A 68 1.52 -9.95 8.56
N PRO A 69 2.33 -11.01 8.44
CA PRO A 69 3.76 -10.87 8.17
C PRO A 69 4.02 -10.09 6.89
N VAL A 70 4.97 -9.17 6.94
CA VAL A 70 5.37 -8.37 5.78
C VAL A 70 6.20 -9.22 4.83
N VAL A 71 5.90 -9.14 3.54
CA VAL A 71 6.70 -9.73 2.48
C VAL A 71 7.20 -8.61 1.58
N ARG A 72 8.49 -8.62 1.24
CA ARG A 72 9.04 -7.67 0.26
C ARG A 72 8.78 -8.14 -1.16
N ASP A 73 8.49 -7.21 -2.06
CA ASP A 73 8.46 -7.48 -3.49
C ASP A 73 9.87 -7.40 -4.12
N ALA A 74 9.97 -7.70 -5.42
CA ALA A 74 11.24 -7.65 -6.14
C ALA A 74 11.83 -6.23 -6.23
N ASN A 75 11.02 -5.19 -5.99
CA ASN A 75 11.42 -3.79 -5.96
C ASN A 75 11.75 -3.32 -4.53
N THR A 76 11.86 -4.23 -3.55
CA THR A 76 12.12 -3.99 -2.12
C THR A 76 10.97 -3.36 -1.32
N GLY A 77 9.86 -3.02 -1.98
CA GLY A 77 8.67 -2.47 -1.34
C GLY A 77 7.92 -3.53 -0.55
N PHE A 78 7.21 -3.12 0.50
CA PHE A 78 6.35 -4.01 1.27
C PHE A 78 5.09 -4.34 0.50
N LYS A 79 4.88 -5.63 0.24
CA LYS A 79 3.68 -6.17 -0.39
C LYS A 79 2.61 -6.38 0.68
N LEU A 80 1.67 -5.45 0.72
CA LEU A 80 0.55 -5.44 1.64
C LEU A 80 -0.68 -6.04 0.96
N TYR A 81 -0.92 -7.32 1.22
CA TYR A 81 -2.14 -8.01 0.77
C TYR A 81 -3.37 -7.40 1.39
N ILE A 82 -4.30 -6.92 0.56
CA ILE A 82 -5.55 -6.31 1.00
C ILE A 82 -6.60 -7.41 1.19
N PRO A 83 -7.13 -7.63 2.41
CA PRO A 83 -8.18 -8.62 2.65
C PRO A 83 -9.47 -8.27 1.88
N ASN A 84 -10.21 -9.27 1.41
CA ASN A 84 -11.49 -9.08 0.69
C ASN A 84 -12.48 -8.16 1.41
N ARG A 85 -12.48 -8.13 2.75
CA ARG A 85 -13.31 -7.22 3.54
C ARG A 85 -12.90 -5.75 3.36
N VAL A 86 -11.60 -5.47 3.33
CA VAL A 86 -11.05 -4.14 3.04
C VAL A 86 -11.29 -3.79 1.57
N ILE A 87 -11.12 -4.74 0.65
CA ILE A 87 -11.45 -4.55 -0.77
C ILE A 87 -12.89 -4.09 -0.93
N ARG A 88 -13.88 -4.75 -0.31
CA ARG A 88 -15.30 -4.33 -0.38
C ARG A 88 -15.57 -2.94 0.19
N LEU A 89 -14.87 -2.57 1.26
CA LEU A 89 -14.94 -1.22 1.84
C LEU A 89 -14.36 -0.18 0.87
N LEU A 90 -13.25 -0.50 0.21
CA LEU A 90 -12.66 0.33 -0.84
C LEU A 90 -13.53 0.40 -2.10
N ASP A 91 -14.16 -0.71 -2.49
CA ASP A 91 -15.03 -0.84 -3.66
C ASP A 91 -16.22 0.12 -3.60
N THR A 92 -16.82 0.24 -2.41
CA THR A 92 -17.91 1.17 -2.12
C THR A 92 -17.47 2.63 -2.28
N ARG A 93 -16.21 2.94 -1.98
CA ARG A 93 -15.66 4.29 -2.00
C ARG A 93 -15.13 4.71 -3.37
N LEU A 94 -14.55 3.75 -4.11
CA LEU A 94 -13.83 3.96 -5.35
C LEU A 94 -14.63 3.62 -6.61
N ARG A 95 -15.95 3.42 -6.47
CA ARG A 95 -16.88 3.09 -7.56
C ARG A 95 -16.37 1.95 -8.46
N ASN A 96 -15.86 0.88 -7.84
CA ASN A 96 -15.28 -0.29 -8.52
C ASN A 96 -13.92 -0.11 -9.21
N THR A 97 -13.27 1.05 -9.11
CA THR A 97 -11.96 1.29 -9.76
C THR A 97 -10.90 0.29 -9.29
N PHE A 98 -10.90 -0.06 -8.00
CA PHE A 98 -9.89 -0.93 -7.40
C PHE A 98 -10.05 -2.41 -7.79
N VAL A 99 -11.30 -2.91 -7.85
CA VAL A 99 -11.62 -4.30 -8.21
C VAL A 99 -11.60 -4.51 -9.73
N MET A 100 -11.92 -3.47 -10.50
CA MET A 100 -11.94 -3.52 -11.96
C MET A 100 -10.65 -3.06 -12.62
N SER A 101 -9.67 -2.55 -11.87
CA SER A 101 -8.40 -2.10 -12.46
C SER A 101 -7.70 -3.27 -13.12
N LYS A 102 -7.41 -3.11 -14.40
CA LYS A 102 -6.59 -4.05 -15.18
C LYS A 102 -5.11 -3.70 -15.11
N ASP A 103 -4.80 -2.50 -14.63
CA ASP A 103 -3.46 -1.94 -14.59
C ASP A 103 -3.07 -1.53 -13.16
N ASP A 104 -1.77 -1.54 -12.91
CA ASP A 104 -1.17 -1.01 -11.70
C ASP A 104 -1.27 0.53 -11.72
N PHE A 105 -1.49 1.16 -10.56
CA PHE A 105 -1.58 2.63 -10.46
C PHE A 105 -0.95 3.16 -9.17
N ASN A 106 -0.40 4.38 -9.24
CA ASN A 106 0.18 5.04 -8.08
C ASN A 106 -0.89 5.36 -7.05
N ILE A 107 -0.55 5.20 -5.77
CA ILE A 107 -1.37 5.61 -4.65
C ILE A 107 -0.57 6.54 -3.75
N ASN A 108 -1.25 7.48 -3.11
CA ASN A 108 -0.58 8.35 -2.16
C ASN A 108 -0.63 7.69 -0.78
N VAL A 109 0.54 7.48 -0.18
CA VAL A 109 0.64 6.97 1.19
C VAL A 109 1.36 8.02 2.02
N LYS A 110 0.67 8.57 3.01
CA LYS A 110 1.13 9.71 3.82
C LYS A 110 1.46 9.21 5.22
N PHE A 111 2.65 9.52 5.71
CA PHE A 111 3.01 9.27 7.11
C PHE A 111 2.08 10.08 8.02
N VAL A 112 1.61 9.43 9.09
CA VAL A 112 0.72 10.06 10.08
C VAL A 112 1.47 10.23 11.39
N GLU A 113 1.92 9.13 11.98
CA GLU A 113 2.63 9.15 13.26
C GLU A 113 3.42 7.85 13.48
N GLU A 114 4.42 7.92 14.36
CA GLU A 114 5.12 6.79 14.94
C GLU A 114 4.75 6.69 16.43
N ARG A 115 4.47 5.48 16.91
CA ARG A 115 4.09 5.23 18.31
C ARG A 115 5.15 4.40 19.01
N ASN A 116 5.88 5.03 19.94
CA ASN A 116 6.82 4.40 20.86
C ASN A 116 7.87 3.50 20.18
N SER A 117 8.20 3.80 18.92
CA SER A 117 9.03 2.94 18.06
C SER A 117 8.53 1.51 17.89
N PHE A 118 7.30 1.20 18.31
CA PHE A 118 6.65 -0.10 18.15
C PHE A 118 5.93 -0.21 16.81
N CYS A 119 5.27 0.87 16.39
CA CYS A 119 4.61 0.90 15.10
C CYS A 119 4.64 2.28 14.45
N ILE A 120 4.52 2.27 13.13
CA ILE A 120 4.34 3.45 12.30
C ILE A 120 3.01 3.36 11.56
N ILE A 121 2.32 4.48 11.44
CA ILE A 121 0.99 4.56 10.85
C ILE A 121 1.05 5.43 9.60
N TYR A 122 0.51 4.91 8.51
CA TYR A 122 0.34 5.63 7.27
C TYR A 122 -1.14 5.73 6.89
N HIS A 123 -1.55 6.89 6.41
CA HIS A 123 -2.82 7.10 5.74
C HIS A 123 -2.68 6.73 4.26
N ILE A 124 -3.60 5.91 3.75
CA ILE A 124 -3.65 5.52 2.35
C ILE A 124 -4.74 6.32 1.68
N ASP A 125 -4.31 7.23 0.82
CA ASP A 125 -5.15 8.12 0.05
C ASP A 125 -5.38 7.49 -1.34
N ILE A 126 -6.63 7.11 -1.58
CA ILE A 126 -7.06 6.36 -2.77
C ILE A 126 -8.07 7.17 -3.59
N ASP A 127 -8.18 8.47 -3.35
CA ASP A 127 -9.05 9.35 -4.15
C ASP A 127 -8.67 9.39 -5.63
#